data_AF-A0A971YM84-F1
#
_entry.id   AF-A0A971YM84-F1
#
_cell.length_a   1.000
_cell.length_b   1.000
_cell.length_c   1.000
_cell.angle_alpha   90.00
_cell.angle_beta   90.00
_cell.angle_gamma   90.00
#
_symmetry.space_group_name_H-M   'P 1'
#
loop_
_entity.id
_entity.type
_entity.pdbx_description
1 polymer ?
#
loop_
_entity_poly.entity_id
_entity_poly.type
_entity_poly.pdbx_seq_one_letter_code
_entity_poly.pdbx_strand_id
1 'polypeptide(L)'
;MAIIARYMDITGLGEGLGTDSSAVLASFGDRDAVSGWALDSVAKCVKTGIVTGRDNGRIAPLDSITRAEAAIMMRRLLISSGLINK
;
A
#
# COMPACT_ATOMS: atom_id res chain seq x y z
N MET A 1 2.04 -1.90 -6.59
CA MET A 1 1.41 -1.03 -5.58
C MET A 1 0.96 0.33 -6.13
N ALA A 2 1.69 0.97 -7.04
CA ALA A 2 1.27 2.27 -7.61
C ALA A 2 -0.11 2.29 -8.31
N ILE A 3 -0.50 1.19 -8.96
CA ILE A 3 -1.85 1.08 -9.57
C ILE A 3 -2.95 1.15 -8.49
N ILE A 4 -2.73 0.50 -7.35
CA ILE A 4 -3.66 0.51 -6.21
C ILE A 4 -3.77 1.93 -5.66
N ALA A 5 -2.64 2.60 -5.45
CA ALA A 5 -2.62 3.98 -4.97
C ALA A 5 -3.42 4.93 -5.88
N ARG A 6 -3.30 4.81 -7.22
CA ARG A 6 -4.12 5.61 -8.13
C ARG A 6 -5.62 5.32 -7.99
N TYR A 7 -6.00 4.06 -7.77
CA TYR A 7 -7.40 3.73 -7.56
C TYR A 7 -7.93 4.28 -6.23
N MET A 8 -7.08 4.36 -5.20
CA MET A 8 -7.44 5.01 -3.94
C MET A 8 -7.76 6.50 -4.13
N ASP A 9 -7.01 7.18 -4.99
CA ASP A 9 -7.29 8.58 -5.33
C ASP A 9 -8.64 8.70 -6.09
N ILE A 10 -8.97 7.76 -6.99
CA ILE A 10 -10.27 7.73 -7.70
C ILE A 10 -11.45 7.48 -6.76
N THR A 11 -11.27 6.61 -5.76
CA THR A 11 -12.34 6.25 -4.81
C THR A 11 -12.44 7.19 -3.61
N GLY A 12 -11.59 8.22 -3.53
CA GLY A 12 -11.53 9.12 -2.38
C GLY A 12 -10.91 8.50 -1.12
N LEU A 13 -10.50 7.23 -1.15
CA LEU A 13 -9.90 6.52 -0.01
C LEU A 13 -8.53 7.10 0.41
N GLY A 14 -7.91 7.89 -0.47
CA GLY A 14 -6.61 8.53 -0.26
C GLY A 14 -6.66 10.01 0.15
N GLU A 15 -7.83 10.66 0.14
CA GLU A 15 -7.94 12.10 0.36
C GLU A 15 -7.69 12.48 1.83
N GLY A 16 -6.91 13.55 2.06
CA GLY A 16 -6.61 14.06 3.40
C GLY A 16 -5.57 13.25 4.20
N LEU A 17 -5.02 12.17 3.65
CA LEU A 17 -3.87 11.49 4.26
C LEU A 17 -2.62 12.34 4.04
N GLY A 18 -2.22 13.13 5.04
CA GLY A 18 -0.88 13.72 5.06
C GLY A 18 0.16 12.59 4.97
N THR A 19 0.87 12.49 3.84
CA THR A 19 1.83 11.41 3.60
C THR A 19 3.23 11.83 4.03
N ASP A 20 3.52 11.75 5.32
CA ASP A 20 4.91 11.68 5.79
C ASP A 20 5.46 10.31 5.41
N SER A 21 5.73 10.11 4.11
CA SER A 21 6.11 8.83 3.51
C SER A 21 7.33 8.23 4.22
N SER A 22 8.29 9.08 4.59
CA SER A 22 9.46 8.70 5.39
C SER A 22 9.09 8.09 6.74
N ALA A 23 8.15 8.70 7.47
CA ALA A 23 7.75 8.24 8.81
C ALA A 23 6.93 6.94 8.73
N VAL A 24 6.02 6.83 7.76
CA VAL A 24 5.20 5.62 7.56
C VAL A 24 6.06 4.42 7.18
N LEU A 25 7.11 4.64 6.39
CA LEU A 25 7.99 3.57 5.91
C LEU A 25 9.17 3.28 6.85
N ALA A 26 9.38 4.09 7.89
CA ALA A 26 10.52 3.96 8.81
C ALA A 26 10.55 2.63 9.57
N SER A 27 9.40 1.99 9.78
CA SER A 27 9.29 0.69 10.45
C SER A 27 9.72 -0.49 9.57
N PHE A 28 9.95 -0.29 8.27
CA PHE A 28 10.32 -1.35 7.34
C PHE A 28 11.81 -1.36 7.03
N GLY A 29 12.44 -2.51 7.21
CA GLY A 29 13.89 -2.68 7.04
C GLY A 29 14.38 -2.54 5.61
N ASP A 30 13.49 -2.60 4.61
CA ASP A 30 13.80 -2.47 3.19
C ASP A 30 13.18 -1.23 2.53
N ARG A 31 12.87 -0.20 3.33
CA ARG A 31 12.34 1.08 2.85
C ARG A 31 13.23 1.74 1.78
N ASP A 32 14.55 1.55 1.87
CA ASP A 32 15.51 2.15 0.94
C ASP A 32 15.48 1.47 -0.45
N ALA A 33 14.86 0.28 -0.55
CA ALA A 33 14.60 -0.37 -1.84
C ALA A 33 13.36 0.19 -2.56
N VAL A 34 12.57 1.04 -1.90
CA VAL A 34 11.43 1.72 -2.53
C VAL A 34 11.94 2.86 -3.40
N SER A 35 11.65 2.79 -4.70
CA SER A 35 12.00 3.88 -5.62
C SER A 35 11.31 5.19 -5.24
N GLY A 36 11.99 6.33 -5.45
CA GLY A 36 11.49 7.65 -5.03
C GLY A 36 10.08 7.98 -5.54
N TRP A 37 9.76 7.61 -6.79
CA TRP A 37 8.43 7.81 -7.38
C TRP A 37 7.34 6.96 -6.72
N ALA A 38 7.70 5.85 -6.07
CA ALA A 38 6.79 4.91 -5.44
C ALA A 38 6.58 5.19 -3.94
N LEU A 39 7.40 6.05 -3.32
CA LEU A 39 7.37 6.32 -1.88
C LEU A 39 5.96 6.69 -1.39
N ASP A 40 5.35 7.70 -2.00
CA ASP A 40 4.00 8.15 -1.62
C ASP A 40 2.94 7.07 -1.86
N SER A 41 3.03 6.37 -3.00
CA SER A 41 2.11 5.28 -3.33
C SER A 41 2.16 4.14 -2.31
N VAL A 42 3.38 3.73 -1.92
CA VAL A 42 3.59 2.66 -0.95
C VAL A 42 3.15 3.11 0.43
N ALA A 43 3.50 4.33 0.85
CA ALA A 43 3.08 4.90 2.12
C ALA A 43 1.56 4.99 2.24
N LYS A 44 0.85 5.44 1.19
CA LYS A 44 -0.62 5.43 1.13
C LYS A 44 -1.20 4.03 1.30
N CYS A 45 -0.65 3.04 0.59
CA CYS A 45 -1.11 1.65 0.68
C CYS A 45 -0.89 1.05 2.08
N VAL A 46 0.21 1.42 2.75
CA VAL A 46 0.51 1.00 4.12
C VAL A 46 -0.43 1.68 5.12
N LYS A 47 -0.59 2.99 5.01
CA LYS A 47 -1.41 3.80 5.92
C LYS A 47 -2.89 3.39 5.90
N THR A 48 -3.38 2.95 4.74
CA THR A 48 -4.76 2.45 4.57
C THR A 48 -4.94 0.98 4.90
N GLY A 49 -3.87 0.28 5.30
CA GLY A 49 -3.91 -1.14 5.66
C GLY A 49 -4.15 -2.09 4.49
N ILE A 50 -4.13 -1.59 3.25
CA ILE A 50 -4.19 -2.43 2.05
C ILE A 50 -2.94 -3.31 1.99
N VAL A 51 -1.79 -2.71 2.31
CA VAL A 51 -0.50 -3.38 2.42
C VAL A 51 -0.06 -3.38 3.87
N THR A 52 0.28 -4.56 4.38
CA THR A 52 0.70 -4.74 5.79
C THR A 52 2.18 -5.13 5.92
N GLY A 53 2.89 -5.30 4.80
CA GLY A 53 4.21 -5.89 4.77
C GLY A 53 4.20 -7.41 4.95
N ARG A 54 5.39 -7.98 5.04
CA ARG A 54 5.70 -9.40 5.28
C ARG A 54 6.20 -9.60 6.70
N ASP A 55 6.23 -10.85 7.16
CA ASP A 55 6.54 -11.26 8.55
C ASP A 55 7.91 -10.77 9.08
N ASN A 56 8.85 -10.41 8.18
CA ASN A 56 10.17 -9.92 8.55
C ASN A 56 10.26 -8.38 8.66
N GLY A 57 9.13 -7.69 8.81
CA GLY A 57 9.12 -6.22 8.86
C GLY A 57 9.56 -5.58 7.54
N ARG A 58 9.17 -6.18 6.42
CA ARG A 58 9.57 -5.77 5.07
C ARG A 58 8.37 -5.49 4.19
N ILE A 59 8.49 -4.53 3.27
CA ILE A 59 7.50 -4.27 2.21
C ILE A 59 7.79 -5.16 0.99
N ALA A 60 9.05 -5.52 0.79
CA ALA A 60 9.53 -6.32 -0.33
C ALA A 60 9.14 -5.72 -1.71
N PRO A 61 9.52 -4.45 -1.99
CA PRO A 61 9.08 -3.73 -3.19
C PRO A 61 9.62 -4.32 -4.51
N LEU A 62 10.72 -5.07 -4.45
CA LEU A 62 11.37 -5.70 -5.60
C LEU A 62 10.98 -7.18 -5.78
N ASP A 63 10.29 -7.75 -4.80
CA ASP A 63 9.89 -9.15 -4.85
C ASP A 63 8.68 -9.33 -5.77
N SER A 64 8.59 -10.51 -6.39
CA SER A 64 7.41 -10.87 -7.16
C SER A 64 6.20 -11.05 -6.23
N ILE A 65 5.05 -10.55 -6.67
CA ILE A 65 3.78 -10.74 -5.99
C ILE A 65 3.09 -12.02 -6.49
N THR A 66 2.56 -12.82 -5.58
CA THR A 66 1.74 -13.97 -5.93
C THR A 66 0.31 -13.55 -6.32
N ARG A 67 -0.39 -14.40 -7.06
CA ARG A 67 -1.82 -14.16 -7.40
C ARG A 67 -2.69 -14.01 -6.14
N ALA A 68 -2.38 -14.78 -5.10
CA ALA A 68 -3.10 -14.73 -3.83
C ALA A 68 -2.89 -13.38 -3.11
N GLU A 69 -1.64 -12.91 -3.00
CA GLU A 69 -1.33 -11.60 -2.43
C GLU A 69 -2.01 -10.46 -3.20
N ALA A 70 -1.98 -10.51 -4.54
CA ALA A 70 -2.65 -9.53 -5.39
C ALA A 70 -4.18 -9.51 -5.16
N ALA A 71 -4.81 -10.67 -5.08
CA ALA A 71 -6.25 -10.79 -4.80
C ALA A 71 -6.61 -10.25 -3.41
N ILE A 72 -5.78 -10.50 -2.41
CA ILE A 72 -5.98 -9.98 -1.05
C ILE A 72 -5.89 -8.44 -1.04
N MET A 73 -4.89 -7.86 -1.72
CA MET A 73 -4.76 -6.41 -1.82
C MET A 73 -5.98 -5.77 -2.49
N MET A 74 -6.46 -6.35 -3.61
CA MET A 74 -7.69 -5.89 -4.27
C MET A 74 -8.92 -6.02 -3.37
N ARG A 75 -9.08 -7.15 -2.66
CA ARG A 75 -10.20 -7.33 -1.73
C ARG A 75 -10.20 -6.27 -0.63
N ARG A 76 -9.03 -6.00 -0.03
CA ARG A 76 -8.88 -4.96 1.00
C ARG A 76 -9.25 -3.59 0.45
N LEU A 77 -8.77 -3.26 -0.74
CA LEU A 77 -9.11 -2.00 -1.42
C LEU A 77 -10.62 -1.86 -1.61
N LEU A 78 -11.28 -2.86 -2.18
CA LEU A 78 -12.73 -2.82 -2.44
C LEU A 78 -13.56 -2.70 -1.16
N ILE A 79 -13.15 -3.39 -0.09
CA ILE A 79 -13.81 -3.29 1.23
C ILE A 79 -13.58 -1.90 1.83
N SER A 80 -12.34 -1.41 1.83
CA SER A 80 -12.00 -0.11 2.41
C SER A 80 -12.66 1.05 1.66
N SER A 81 -12.81 0.94 0.34
CA SER A 81 -13.55 1.91 -0.49
C SER A 81 -15.08 1.75 -0.41
N GLY A 82 -15.61 0.81 0.37
CA GLY A 82 -17.06 0.61 0.55
C GLY A 82 -17.78 0.01 -0.66
N LEU A 83 -17.06 -0.59 -1.60
CA LEU A 83 -17.63 -1.17 -2.83
C LEU A 83 -18.15 -2.59 -2.63
N ILE A 84 -17.64 -3.31 -1.62
CA ILE A 84 -18.10 -4.65 -1.24
C ILE A 84 -18.16 -4.80 0.28
N ASN A 85 -19.01 -5.71 0.76
CA ASN A 85 -19.11 -6.07 2.17
C ASN A 85 -18.03 -7.09 2.58
N LYS A 86 -17.75 -7.18 3.89
CA LYS A 86 -16.74 -8.06 4.48
C LYS A 86 -17.15 -9.53 4.48
#